data_AF-A0A2T6KZJ7-F1
#
_entry.id   AF-A0A2T6KZJ7-F1
#
_cell.length_a   1.000
_cell.length_b   1.000
_cell.length_c   1.000
_cell.angle_alpha   90.00
_cell.angle_beta   90.00
_cell.angle_gamma   90.00
#
_symmetry.space_group_name_H-M   'P 1'
#
loop_
_entity.id
_entity.type
_entity.pdbx_description
1 polymer ?
#
loop_
_entity_poly.entity_id
_entity_poly.type
_entity_poly.pdbx_seq_one_letter_code
_entity_poly.pdbx_strand_id
1 'polypeptide(L)'
;MSSERFTDLERDVLAFAEAETATPPTVDDALAACLTDALGAEAFTELVAIVAVENLRSRVNSAMGLSTQGFSDRCEVPFGGALAQVGES
;
A
#
# COMPACT_ATOMS: atom_id res chain seq x y z
N MET A 1 -7.89 6.43 5.49
CA MET A 1 -6.86 5.93 6.42
C MET A 1 -6.74 6.88 7.62
N SER A 2 -7.39 6.60 8.75
CA SER A 2 -7.28 7.43 9.98
C SER A 2 -6.63 6.60 11.07
N SER A 3 -5.31 6.50 11.04
CA SER A 3 -4.52 5.82 12.08
C SER A 3 -3.57 6.83 12.72
N GLU A 4 -3.67 6.95 14.05
CA GLU A 4 -2.83 7.86 14.85
C GLU A 4 -1.38 7.36 15.00
N ARG A 5 -1.08 6.16 14.47
CA ARG A 5 0.25 5.53 14.54
C ARG A 5 1.24 6.03 13.50
N PHE A 6 0.74 6.66 12.43
CA PHE A 6 1.58 7.18 11.35
C PHE A 6 1.53 8.69 11.36
N THR A 7 2.67 9.32 11.12
CA THR A 7 2.77 10.74 10.81
C THR A 7 2.03 11.07 9.51
N ASP A 8 1.75 12.35 9.29
CA ASP A 8 1.08 12.82 8.07
C ASP A 8 1.89 12.41 6.82
N LEU A 9 3.21 12.60 6.86
CA LEU A 9 4.11 12.19 5.78
C LEU A 9 4.07 10.69 5.50
N GLU A 10 4.10 9.85 6.55
CA GLU A 10 4.02 8.39 6.37
C GLU A 10 2.67 7.98 5.74
N ARG A 11 1.58 8.67 6.07
CA ARG A 11 0.28 8.40 5.45
C ARG A 11 0.25 8.83 3.98
N ASP A 12 0.88 9.94 3.63
CA ASP A 12 1.00 10.38 2.24
C ASP A 12 1.86 9.40 1.42
N VAL A 13 2.95 8.88 2.00
CA VAL A 13 3.78 7.83 1.37
C VAL A 13 2.98 6.55 1.14
N LEU A 14 2.16 6.13 2.12
CA LEU A 14 1.28 4.96 1.97
C LEU A 14 0.21 5.19 0.90
N ALA A 15 -0.41 6.38 0.87
CA ALA A 15 -1.41 6.74 -0.12
C ALA A 15 -0.80 6.77 -1.54
N PHE A 16 0.44 7.26 -1.66
CA PHE A 16 1.18 7.25 -2.92
C PHE A 16 1.45 5.83 -3.40
N ALA A 17 1.92 4.94 -2.52
CA ALA A 17 2.16 3.54 -2.86
C ALA A 17 0.87 2.82 -3.29
N GLU A 18 -0.26 3.07 -2.63
CA GLU A 18 -1.56 2.54 -3.03
C GLU A 18 -1.96 3.04 -4.43
N ALA A 19 -1.85 4.35 -4.67
CA ALA A 19 -2.24 4.97 -5.93
C ALA A 19 -1.33 4.57 -7.11
N GLU A 20 -0.01 4.43 -6.89
CA GLU A 20 0.92 3.97 -7.92
C GLU A 20 0.60 2.55 -8.35
N THR A 21 0.39 1.66 -7.36
CA THR A 21 0.25 0.22 -7.62
C THR A 21 -1.08 -0.18 -8.24
N ALA A 22 -2.06 0.73 -8.27
CA ALA A 22 -3.34 0.57 -8.95
C ALA A 22 -3.17 0.21 -10.44
N THR A 23 -4.19 -0.41 -11.03
CA THR A 23 -4.21 -0.75 -12.46
C THR A 23 -5.54 -0.30 -13.09
N PRO A 24 -5.58 0.82 -13.84
CA PRO A 24 -4.45 1.74 -14.13
C PRO A 24 -3.97 2.51 -12.89
N PRO A 25 -2.73 3.04 -12.87
CA PRO A 25 -2.24 3.91 -11.79
C PRO A 25 -3.13 5.15 -11.61
N THR A 26 -3.31 5.58 -10.37
CA THR A 26 -4.20 6.69 -9.99
C THR A 26 -3.48 7.75 -9.14
N VAL A 27 -2.17 7.89 -9.29
CA VAL A 27 -1.38 8.90 -8.58
C VAL A 27 -1.89 10.29 -8.97
N ASP A 28 -2.24 11.08 -7.96
CA ASP A 28 -2.65 12.47 -8.11
C ASP A 28 -1.43 13.41 -8.12
N ASP A 29 -1.44 14.43 -8.98
CA ASP A 29 -0.34 15.38 -9.12
C ASP A 29 -0.10 16.18 -7.83
N ALA A 30 -1.16 16.49 -7.07
CA ALA A 30 -1.02 17.22 -5.81
C ALA A 30 -0.34 16.37 -4.73
N LEU A 31 -0.61 15.06 -4.69
CA LEU A 31 0.07 14.13 -3.81
C LEU A 31 1.56 14.00 -4.18
N ALA A 32 1.87 13.89 -5.47
CA ALA A 32 3.26 13.86 -5.93
C ALA A 32 4.02 15.15 -5.60
N ALA A 33 3.37 16.31 -5.75
CA ALA A 33 3.94 17.60 -5.37
C ALA A 33 4.17 17.70 -3.87
N CYS A 34 3.19 17.32 -3.04
CA CYS A 34 3.30 17.32 -1.57
C CYS A 34 4.50 16.48 -1.11
N LEU A 35 4.65 15.27 -1.65
CA LEU A 35 5.75 14.38 -1.31
C LEU A 35 7.09 14.90 -1.81
N THR A 36 7.14 15.51 -3.00
CA THR A 36 8.36 16.14 -3.51
C THR A 36 8.80 17.31 -2.63
N ASP A 37 7.87 18.13 -2.14
CA ASP A 37 8.16 19.26 -1.25
C ASP A 37 8.63 18.79 0.13
N ALA A 38 8.04 17.71 0.66
CA ALA A 38 8.38 17.17 1.98
C ALA A 38 9.68 16.36 2.01
N LEU A 39 9.95 15.58 0.95
CA LEU A 39 11.09 14.65 0.88
C LEU A 39 12.28 15.22 0.10
N GLY A 40 12.03 16.13 -0.84
CA GLY A 40 12.95 16.50 -1.90
C GLY A 40 12.89 15.54 -3.09
N ALA A 41 13.33 16.03 -4.26
CA ALA A 41 13.21 15.32 -5.52
C ALA A 41 13.99 13.99 -5.57
N GLU A 42 15.16 13.92 -4.92
CA GLU A 42 15.98 12.71 -4.89
C GLU A 42 15.28 11.59 -4.11
N ALA A 43 14.84 11.87 -2.87
CA ALA A 43 14.12 10.90 -2.05
C ALA A 43 12.74 10.52 -2.64
N PHE A 44 12.03 11.45 -3.29
CA PHE A 44 10.81 11.11 -4.02
C PHE A 44 11.07 10.16 -5.20
N THR A 45 12.18 10.36 -5.92
CA THR A 45 12.59 9.45 -7.01
C THR A 45 12.90 8.05 -6.48
N GLU A 46 13.60 7.94 -5.36
CA GLU A 46 13.86 6.66 -4.70
C GLU A 46 12.56 5.97 -4.25
N LEU A 47 11.60 6.74 -3.71
CA LEU A 47 10.28 6.24 -3.34
C LEU A 47 9.53 5.65 -4.54
N VAL A 48 9.47 6.38 -5.66
CA VAL A 48 8.86 5.90 -6.91
C VAL A 48 9.52 4.59 -7.36
N ALA A 49 10.86 4.56 -7.34
CA ALA A 49 11.63 3.40 -7.78
C ALA A 49 11.35 2.16 -6.93
N ILE A 50 11.35 2.28 -5.61
CA ILE A 50 11.13 1.11 -4.73
C ILE A 50 9.69 0.62 -4.80
N VAL A 51 8.70 1.53 -4.87
CA VAL A 51 7.29 1.15 -5.05
C VAL A 51 7.11 0.36 -6.35
N ALA A 52 7.68 0.84 -7.46
CA ALA A 52 7.60 0.15 -8.75
C ALA A 52 8.25 -1.24 -8.73
N VAL A 53 9.42 -1.37 -8.08
CA VAL A 53 10.12 -2.67 -7.92
C VAL A 53 9.27 -3.66 -7.11
N GLU A 54 8.67 -3.21 -6.01
CA GLU A 54 7.83 -4.08 -5.18
C GLU A 54 6.50 -4.43 -5.88
N ASN A 55 5.92 -3.51 -6.66
CA ASN A 55 4.75 -3.79 -7.50
C ASN A 55 5.06 -4.87 -8.54
N LEU A 56 6.22 -4.78 -9.22
CA LEU A 56 6.68 -5.80 -10.16
C LEU A 56 6.87 -7.16 -9.47
N ARG A 57 7.58 -7.19 -8.35
CA ARG A 57 7.81 -8.41 -7.56
C ARG A 57 6.49 -9.05 -7.15
N SER A 58 5.54 -8.26 -6.66
CA SER A 58 4.20 -8.69 -6.29
C SER A 58 3.49 -9.35 -7.48
N ARG A 59 3.44 -8.67 -8.63
CA ARG A 59 2.78 -9.18 -9.84
C ARG A 59 3.43 -10.47 -10.37
N VAL A 60 4.77 -10.54 -10.36
CA VAL A 60 5.51 -11.76 -10.75
C VAL A 60 5.19 -12.91 -9.81
N ASN A 61 5.24 -12.67 -8.50
CA ASN A 61 4.93 -13.68 -7.49
C ASN A 61 3.49 -14.20 -7.68
N SER A 62 2.52 -13.31 -7.87
CA SER A 62 1.12 -13.69 -8.14
C SER A 62 0.98 -14.52 -9.43
N ALA A 63 1.64 -14.11 -10.52
CA ALA A 63 1.59 -14.84 -11.80
C ALA A 63 2.21 -16.24 -11.72
N MET A 64 3.23 -16.41 -10.87
CA MET A 64 3.89 -17.69 -10.62
C MET A 64 3.18 -18.56 -9.57
N GLY A 65 2.08 -18.10 -8.99
CA GLY A 65 1.39 -18.80 -7.91
C GLY A 65 2.20 -18.89 -6.61
N LEU A 66 3.20 -18.01 -6.43
CA LEU A 66 4.00 -17.95 -5.22
C LEU A 66 3.17 -17.29 -4.11
N SER A 67 2.64 -18.10 -3.20
CA SER A 67 2.11 -17.63 -1.93
C SER A 67 3.21 -17.55 -0.89
N THR A 68 3.00 -16.73 0.15
CA THR A 68 3.86 -16.70 1.33
C THR A 68 4.12 -18.11 1.84
N GLN A 69 5.40 -18.49 1.99
CA GLN A 69 5.78 -19.81 2.51
C GLN A 69 5.38 -19.94 3.99
N GLY A 70 4.14 -20.33 4.26
CA GLY A 70 3.68 -20.75 5.59
C GLY A 70 3.27 -19.65 6.57
N PHE A 71 3.30 -18.35 6.20
CA PHE A 71 2.82 -17.28 7.10
C PHE A 71 1.28 -17.26 7.24
N SER A 72 0.56 -17.74 6.23
CA SER A 72 -0.90 -17.92 6.27
C SER A 72 -1.34 -19.14 7.06
N ASP A 73 -0.48 -20.16 7.19
CA ASP A 73 -0.81 -21.44 7.85
C ASP A 73 -1.06 -21.26 9.37
N ARG A 74 -0.70 -20.10 9.91
CA ARG A 74 -0.95 -19.70 11.30
C ARG A 74 -1.87 -18.48 11.45
N CYS A 75 -2.32 -17.87 10.35
CA CYS A 75 -3.29 -16.78 10.38
C CYS A 75 -4.70 -17.31 10.14
N GLU A 76 -5.26 -18.06 11.11
CA GLU A 76 -6.71 -18.21 11.19
C GLU A 76 -7.29 -16.83 11.51
N VAL A 77 -7.86 -16.16 10.51
CA VAL A 77 -8.74 -15.02 10.75
C VAL A 77 -10.05 -15.62 11.28
N PRO A 78 -10.45 -15.35 12.54
CA PRO A 78 -11.74 -15.82 13.01
C PRO A 78 -12.82 -15.10 12.20
N PHE A 79 -13.46 -15.81 11.27
CA PHE A 79 -14.74 -15.36 10.72
C PHE A 79 -15.71 -15.26 11.89
N GLY A 80 -15.95 -14.02 12.37
CA GLY A 80 -16.88 -13.75 13.47
C GLY A 80 -16.48 -12.66 14.48
N GLY A 81 -15.32 -12.01 14.34
CA GLY A 81 -14.94 -10.92 15.25
C GLY A 81 -15.54 -9.57 14.85
N ALA A 82 -16.49 -9.05 15.66
CA ALA A 82 -17.05 -7.69 15.81
C ALA A 82 -17.38 -6.79 14.58
N LEU A 83 -16.70 -6.92 13.44
CA LEU A 83 -16.95 -6.16 12.22
C LEU A 83 -18.05 -6.75 11.33
N ALA A 84 -18.49 -7.99 11.62
CA ALA A 84 -19.54 -8.67 10.85
C ALA A 84 -20.98 -8.23 11.20
N GLN A 85 -21.21 -7.39 12.22
CA GLN A 85 -22.56 -7.00 12.66
C GLN A 85 -22.99 -5.57 12.26
N VAL A 86 -22.23 -4.87 11.42
CA VAL A 86 -22.54 -3.47 11.07
C VAL A 86 -23.33 -3.33 9.75
N GLY A 87 -23.70 -4.42 9.09
CA GLY A 87 -24.45 -4.30 7.84
C GLY A 87 -25.33 -5.49 7.56
N GLU A 88 -26.51 -5.54 8.19
CA GLU A 88 -27.73 -6.11 7.58
C GLU A 88 -28.94 -5.64 8.41
N SER A 89 -29.71 -4.72 7.82
CA SER A 89 -31.10 -4.41 8.20
C SER A 89 -32.03 -5.11 7.22
#